data_AF-A0A815B302-F1
#
_entry.id   AF-A0A815B302-F1
#
_cell.length_a   1.000
_cell.length_b   1.000
_cell.length_c   1.000
_cell.angle_alpha   90.00
_cell.angle_beta   90.00
_cell.angle_gamma   90.00
#
_symmetry.space_group_name_H-M   'P 1'
#
loop_
_entity.id
_entity.type
_entity.pdbx_description
1 polymer ?
#
loop_
_entity_poly.entity_id
_entity_poly.type
_entity_poly.pdbx_seq_one_letter_code
_entity_poly.pdbx_strand_id
1 'polypeptide(L)'
;MASNSKNSHPWFEICQSRPTAKYQVFIFPSAGTPGQYYREWGKDFPEYEFSLIIYPGRLTRMSENLLTTIKEYHMEMTKGLIHIGTAINFALAKHMIDTNNKGNLIKLLIEMGRGLPHLKDPDLSFSQMTDEEIVQDLKKMADPKTREVYEFPPFVQMLIPMLKADALV
;
A
#
# COMPACT_ATOMS: atom_id res chain seq x y z
N MET A 1 -23.22 -13.50 -19.65
CA MET A 1 -22.06 -12.96 -18.91
C MET A 1 -22.59 -12.36 -17.62
N ALA A 2 -22.36 -13.03 -16.49
CA ALA A 2 -22.95 -12.64 -15.21
C ALA A 2 -22.33 -11.33 -14.72
N SER A 3 -23.18 -10.36 -14.37
CA SER A 3 -22.77 -9.10 -13.75
C SER A 3 -22.30 -9.38 -12.33
N ASN A 4 -20.99 -9.32 -12.09
CA ASN A 4 -20.43 -9.32 -10.74
C ASN A 4 -20.89 -8.03 -10.02
N SER A 5 -21.77 -8.18 -9.05
CA SER A 5 -22.19 -7.10 -8.16
C SER A 5 -20.97 -6.54 -7.43
N LYS A 6 -20.57 -5.32 -7.82
CA LYS A 6 -19.43 -4.58 -7.26
C LYS A 6 -19.65 -4.33 -5.76
N ASN A 7 -18.92 -5.06 -4.92
CA ASN A 7 -18.63 -4.64 -3.55
C ASN A 7 -17.66 -3.44 -3.63
N SER A 8 -18.16 -2.25 -3.98
CA SER A 8 -17.32 -1.06 -4.11
C SER A 8 -17.17 -0.38 -2.75
N HIS A 9 -16.22 -0.86 -1.95
CA HIS A 9 -15.73 -0.05 -0.83
C HIS A 9 -14.71 0.96 -1.39
N PRO A 10 -14.79 2.26 -1.02
CA PRO A 10 -13.92 3.28 -1.59
C PRO A 10 -12.43 3.06 -1.29
N TRP A 11 -12.11 2.36 -0.20
CA TRP A 11 -10.73 2.17 0.27
C TRP A 11 -10.09 0.84 -0.11
N PHE A 12 -10.87 -0.15 -0.54
CA PHE A 12 -10.30 -1.45 -0.83
C PHE A 12 -11.09 -2.21 -1.89
N GLU A 13 -10.37 -3.06 -2.59
CA GLU A 13 -10.93 -4.04 -3.51
C GLU A 13 -10.79 -5.44 -2.89
N ILE A 14 -11.91 -6.17 -2.83
CA ILE A 14 -11.88 -7.57 -2.44
C ILE A 14 -11.20 -8.36 -3.57
N CYS A 15 -10.03 -8.94 -3.28
CA CYS A 15 -9.25 -9.71 -4.25
C CYS A 15 -10.00 -10.98 -4.66
N GLN A 16 -10.61 -11.65 -3.68
CA GLN A 16 -11.42 -12.84 -3.87
C GLN A 16 -12.51 -12.89 -2.79
N SER A 17 -13.78 -12.80 -3.19
CA SER A 17 -14.88 -12.81 -2.23
C SER A 17 -15.05 -14.19 -1.60
N ARG A 18 -15.07 -14.21 -0.27
CA ARG A 18 -15.23 -15.43 0.54
C ARG A 18 -16.15 -15.13 1.72
N PRO A 19 -17.49 -15.19 1.51
CA PRO A 19 -18.47 -14.87 2.55
C PRO A 19 -18.38 -15.73 3.81
N THR A 20 -17.77 -16.91 3.71
CA THR A 20 -17.56 -17.86 4.83
C THR A 20 -16.16 -17.79 5.43
N ALA A 21 -15.33 -16.82 5.02
CA ALA A 21 -14.00 -16.65 5.59
C ALA A 21 -14.09 -16.36 7.09
N LYS A 22 -13.22 -16.99 7.87
CA LYS A 22 -13.13 -16.78 9.32
C LYS A 22 -12.42 -15.48 9.66
N TYR A 23 -11.57 -15.00 8.73
CA TYR A 23 -10.72 -13.84 8.92
C TYR A 23 -10.75 -12.94 7.69
N GLN A 24 -10.63 -11.63 7.90
CA GLN A 24 -10.40 -10.64 6.84
C GLN A 24 -8.96 -10.14 6.92
N VAL A 25 -8.33 -10.00 5.75
CA VAL A 25 -6.95 -9.56 5.59
C VAL A 25 -6.93 -8.34 4.69
N PHE A 26 -6.48 -7.20 5.22
CA PHE A 26 -6.25 -6.01 4.42
C PHE A 26 -4.79 -5.89 4.05
N ILE A 27 -4.52 -5.94 2.75
CA ILE A 27 -3.19 -5.81 2.16
C ILE A 27 -2.96 -4.34 1.83
N PHE A 28 -1.90 -3.79 2.40
CA PHE A 28 -1.46 -2.45 2.12
C PHE A 28 -0.24 -2.54 1.18
N PRO A 29 -0.40 -2.17 -0.10
CA PRO A 29 0.65 -2.36 -1.09
C PRO A 29 1.86 -1.47 -0.79
N SER A 30 3.05 -1.95 -1.17
CA SER A 30 4.24 -1.10 -1.20
C SER A 30 4.09 0.01 -2.25
N ALA A 31 4.82 1.10 -2.06
CA ALA A 31 4.88 2.20 -3.00
C ALA A 31 5.24 1.69 -4.40
N GLY A 32 4.43 2.05 -5.39
CA GLY A 32 4.64 1.67 -6.79
C GLY A 32 4.36 0.19 -7.14
N THR A 33 3.99 -0.68 -6.19
CA THR A 33 3.71 -2.08 -6.50
C THR A 33 2.31 -2.25 -7.13
N PRO A 34 2.22 -2.88 -8.31
CA PRO A 34 0.94 -3.20 -8.92
C PRO A 34 0.05 -4.07 -8.02
N GLY A 35 -1.19 -3.63 -7.78
CA GLY A 35 -2.17 -4.37 -6.97
C GLY A 35 -2.41 -5.83 -7.40
N GLN A 36 -2.15 -6.14 -8.68
CA GLN A 36 -2.28 -7.48 -9.25
C GLN A 36 -1.41 -8.54 -8.54
N TYR A 37 -0.25 -8.17 -7.99
CA TYR A 37 0.63 -9.12 -7.29
C TYR A 37 -0.03 -9.75 -6.06
N TYR A 38 -0.99 -9.05 -5.47
CA TYR A 38 -1.64 -9.44 -4.24
C TYR A 38 -2.95 -10.21 -4.47
N ARG A 39 -3.53 -10.14 -5.68
CA ARG A 39 -4.84 -10.74 -5.98
C ARG A 39 -4.86 -12.25 -5.77
N GLU A 40 -3.73 -12.89 -6.01
CA GLU A 40 -3.62 -14.35 -6.01
C GLU A 40 -3.21 -14.93 -4.66
N TRP A 41 -2.86 -14.08 -3.69
CA TRP A 41 -2.45 -14.54 -2.36
C TRP A 41 -3.55 -15.34 -1.67
N GLY A 42 -4.83 -15.03 -1.92
CA GLY A 42 -5.95 -15.73 -1.31
C GLY A 42 -6.24 -17.12 -1.86
N LYS A 43 -5.56 -17.59 -2.90
CA LYS A 43 -5.85 -18.89 -3.54
C LYS A 43 -5.68 -20.06 -2.57
N ASP A 44 -4.60 -20.08 -1.82
CA ASP A 44 -4.20 -21.20 -0.96
C ASP A 44 -4.70 -21.08 0.50
N PHE A 45 -5.42 -20.00 0.82
CA PHE A 45 -5.85 -19.64 2.18
C PHE A 45 -7.38 -19.43 2.25
N PRO A 46 -8.18 -20.50 2.12
CA PRO A 46 -9.64 -20.40 1.97
C PRO A 46 -10.39 -19.86 3.19
N GLU A 47 -9.78 -19.88 4.37
CA GLU A 47 -10.31 -19.33 5.61
C GLU A 47 -10.11 -17.81 5.77
N TYR A 48 -9.40 -17.18 4.82
CA TYR A 48 -9.09 -15.74 4.81
C TYR A 48 -9.69 -15.05 3.58
N GLU A 49 -10.37 -13.92 3.78
CA GLU A 49 -10.81 -13.02 2.71
C GLU A 49 -9.80 -11.87 2.56
N PHE A 50 -9.14 -11.77 1.41
CA PHE A 50 -8.14 -10.74 1.15
C PHE A 50 -8.75 -9.53 0.46
N SER A 51 -8.45 -8.35 0.98
CA SER A 51 -8.83 -7.05 0.44
C SER A 51 -7.59 -6.19 0.23
N LEU A 52 -7.40 -5.67 -0.97
CA LEU A 52 -6.28 -4.78 -1.29
C LEU A 52 -6.69 -3.33 -1.06
N ILE A 53 -5.92 -2.61 -0.25
CA ILE A 53 -6.11 -1.17 -0.02
C ILE A 53 -5.71 -0.38 -1.26
N ILE A 54 -6.56 0.58 -1.63
CA ILE A 54 -6.32 1.50 -2.74
C ILE A 54 -6.23 2.92 -2.16
N TYR A 55 -5.01 3.45 -2.12
CA TYR A 55 -4.76 4.81 -1.66
C TYR A 55 -5.27 5.85 -2.67
N PRO A 56 -5.65 7.05 -2.21
CA PRO A 56 -5.90 8.19 -3.09
C PRO A 56 -4.73 8.45 -4.05
N GLY A 57 -5.06 8.79 -5.30
CA GLY A 57 -4.08 8.96 -6.37
C GLY A 57 -3.44 7.64 -6.83
N ARG A 58 -4.12 6.49 -6.69
CA ARG A 58 -3.70 5.18 -7.23
C ARG A 58 -4.86 4.47 -7.91
N LEU A 59 -4.56 3.68 -8.95
CA LEU A 59 -5.51 2.76 -9.59
C LEU A 59 -6.89 3.41 -9.85
N THR A 60 -7.96 2.88 -9.26
CA THR A 60 -9.33 3.37 -9.42
C THR A 60 -9.59 4.72 -8.74
N ARG A 61 -8.65 5.19 -7.92
CA ARG A 61 -8.67 6.49 -7.22
C ARG A 61 -7.63 7.47 -7.77
N MET A 62 -7.14 7.26 -8.99
CA MET A 62 -6.06 8.06 -9.59
C MET A 62 -6.38 9.56 -9.69
N SER A 63 -7.66 9.95 -9.76
CA SER A 63 -8.08 11.35 -9.82
C SER A 63 -8.14 12.05 -8.45
N GLU A 64 -7.93 11.33 -7.35
CA GLU A 64 -7.93 11.89 -6.01
C GLU A 64 -6.55 12.43 -5.61
N ASN A 65 -6.52 13.42 -4.71
CA ASN A 65 -5.27 13.97 -4.21
C ASN A 65 -4.49 12.95 -3.39
N LEU A 66 -3.17 12.95 -3.55
CA LEU A 66 -2.25 12.17 -2.72
C LEU A 66 -2.35 12.63 -1.27
N LEU A 67 -2.43 11.66 -0.35
CA LEU A 67 -2.25 11.94 1.08
C LEU A 67 -0.77 11.86 1.41
N THR A 68 -0.27 12.81 2.18
CA THR A 68 1.18 12.98 2.43
C THR A 68 1.53 12.85 3.90
N THR A 69 0.55 12.67 4.78
CA THR A 69 0.77 12.47 6.21
C THR A 69 -0.01 11.28 6.77
N ILE A 70 0.57 10.58 7.74
CA ILE A 70 -0.12 9.47 8.46
C ILE A 70 -1.43 9.94 9.08
N LYS A 71 -1.52 11.19 9.54
CA LYS A 71 -2.72 11.78 10.11
C LYS A 71 -3.86 11.88 9.08
N GLU A 72 -3.56 12.33 7.86
CA GLU A 72 -4.53 12.38 6.77
C GLU A 72 -5.05 10.98 6.45
N TYR A 73 -4.13 10.01 6.29
CA TYR A 73 -4.48 8.60 6.09
C TYR A 73 -5.39 8.07 7.20
N HIS A 74 -5.06 8.36 8.47
CA HIS A 74 -5.87 7.94 9.62
C HIS A 74 -7.27 8.56 9.63
N MET A 75 -7.38 9.88 9.42
CA MET A 75 -8.66 10.58 9.37
C MET A 75 -9.57 10.01 8.27
N GLU A 76 -8.99 9.66 7.14
CA GLU A 76 -9.70 9.16 5.97
C GLU A 76 -10.08 7.66 6.05
N MET A 77 -9.25 6.83 6.71
CA MET A 77 -9.44 5.36 6.77
C MET A 77 -10.23 4.83 7.98
N THR A 78 -10.65 5.66 8.94
CA THR A 78 -11.20 5.19 10.22
C THR A 78 -12.61 4.56 10.13
N LYS A 79 -12.69 3.33 9.61
CA LYS A 79 -13.73 2.31 9.85
C LYS A 79 -13.11 0.89 9.86
N GLY A 80 -12.51 0.53 11.02
CA GLY A 80 -12.15 -0.82 11.52
C GLY A 80 -11.65 -1.92 10.57
N LEU A 81 -10.36 -2.30 10.62
CA LEU A 81 -9.75 -3.34 9.75
C LEU A 81 -8.56 -4.07 10.44
N ILE A 82 -8.15 -5.23 9.90
CA ILE A 82 -6.93 -6.03 10.25
C ILE A 82 -5.86 -5.81 9.17
N HIS A 83 -4.60 -5.52 9.52
CA HIS A 83 -3.62 -4.94 8.57
C HIS A 83 -2.37 -5.80 8.29
N ILE A 84 -1.93 -5.86 7.03
CA ILE A 84 -0.62 -6.41 6.57
C ILE A 84 0.01 -5.42 5.57
N GLY A 85 1.25 -4.95 5.76
CA GLY A 85 1.87 -3.97 4.84
C GLY A 85 3.25 -3.43 5.22
N THR A 86 3.82 -2.54 4.41
CA THR A 86 5.16 -1.90 4.56
C THR A 86 5.31 -0.83 5.67
N ALA A 87 6.43 -0.09 5.72
CA ALA A 87 6.78 0.90 6.76
C ALA A 87 5.70 1.95 7.08
N ILE A 88 5.09 2.57 6.05
CA ILE A 88 3.98 3.54 6.24
C ILE A 88 2.76 2.87 6.88
N ASN A 89 2.62 1.57 6.64
CA ASN A 89 1.53 0.75 7.14
C ASN A 89 1.75 0.32 8.58
N PHE A 90 3.00 0.10 9.01
CA PHE A 90 3.32 -0.07 10.43
C PHE A 90 2.99 1.20 11.21
N ALA A 91 3.43 2.37 10.74
CA ALA A 91 3.21 3.62 11.44
C ALA A 91 1.72 4.02 11.48
N LEU A 92 0.98 3.78 10.38
CA LEU A 92 -0.47 3.95 10.34
C LEU A 92 -1.20 2.96 11.26
N ALA A 93 -0.90 1.67 11.19
CA ALA A 93 -1.53 0.66 12.03
C ALA A 93 -1.22 0.93 13.52
N LYS A 94 0.02 1.30 13.84
CA LYS A 94 0.43 1.72 15.18
C LYS A 94 -0.30 2.97 15.63
N HIS A 95 -0.43 3.99 14.77
CA HIS A 95 -1.20 5.20 15.08
C HIS A 95 -2.69 4.89 15.32
N MET A 96 -3.28 3.97 14.55
CA MET A 96 -4.67 3.51 14.76
C MET A 96 -4.85 2.74 16.07
N ILE A 97 -3.85 1.94 16.47
CA ILE A 97 -3.83 1.21 17.75
C ILE A 97 -3.67 2.21 18.91
N ASP A 98 -2.74 3.17 18.79
CA ASP A 98 -2.39 4.11 19.85
C ASP A 98 -3.48 5.16 20.08
N THR A 99 -4.25 5.54 19.04
CA THR A 99 -5.27 6.61 19.13
C THR A 99 -6.71 6.13 19.36
N ASN A 100 -6.99 4.81 19.31
CA ASN A 100 -8.36 4.29 19.43
C ASN A 100 -8.45 3.02 20.28
N ASN A 101 -9.44 2.96 21.17
CA ASN A 101 -9.75 1.82 22.07
C ASN A 101 -10.27 0.55 21.32
N LYS A 102 -10.06 0.47 19.99
CA LYS A 102 -10.44 -0.63 19.09
C LYS A 102 -9.25 -1.48 18.62
N GLY A 103 -8.07 -1.33 19.23
CA GLY A 103 -6.89 -2.18 18.97
C GLY A 103 -7.19 -3.69 19.04
N ASN A 104 -8.25 -4.10 19.74
CA ASN A 104 -8.75 -5.47 19.82
C ASN A 104 -9.17 -6.11 18.48
N LEU A 105 -9.36 -5.32 17.42
CA LEU A 105 -9.70 -5.81 16.08
C LEU A 105 -8.48 -6.20 15.26
N ILE A 106 -7.32 -5.56 15.45
CA ILE A 106 -6.08 -5.89 14.75
C ILE A 106 -5.46 -7.09 15.46
N LYS A 107 -5.68 -8.29 14.92
CA LYS A 107 -5.16 -9.54 15.51
C LYS A 107 -3.69 -9.79 15.17
N LEU A 108 -3.19 -9.21 14.08
CA LEU A 108 -1.85 -9.41 13.58
C LEU A 108 -1.46 -8.25 12.66
N LEU A 109 -0.22 -7.78 12.77
CA LEU A 109 0.41 -6.82 11.88
C LEU A 109 1.71 -7.44 11.36
N ILE A 110 1.83 -7.56 10.05
CA ILE A 110 3.02 -8.09 9.39
C ILE A 110 3.64 -6.97 8.56
N GLU A 111 4.87 -6.61 8.89
CA GLU A 111 5.67 -5.65 8.12
C GLU A 111 6.57 -6.38 7.13
N MET A 112 6.54 -5.97 5.85
CA MET A 112 7.39 -6.54 4.81
C MET A 112 8.19 -5.42 4.12
N GLY A 113 9.48 -5.67 3.87
CA GLY A 113 10.30 -4.79 3.02
C GLY A 113 10.89 -3.54 3.68
N ARG A 114 10.95 -3.47 5.02
CA ARG A 114 11.74 -2.43 5.72
C ARG A 114 13.05 -3.01 6.24
N GLY A 115 14.13 -2.23 6.14
CA GLY A 115 15.32 -2.45 6.97
C GLY A 115 14.92 -2.44 8.45
N LEU A 116 15.49 -3.32 9.25
CA LEU A 116 15.11 -3.47 10.66
C LEU A 116 15.25 -2.12 11.39
N PRO A 117 14.33 -1.71 12.30
CA PRO A 117 14.36 -0.40 12.95
C PRO A 117 15.66 -0.05 13.70
N HIS A 118 16.46 -1.05 14.07
CA HIS A 118 17.75 -0.89 14.75
C HIS A 118 18.95 -0.89 13.79
N LEU A 119 18.74 -1.24 12.52
CA LEU A 119 19.68 -0.96 11.45
C LEU A 119 19.35 0.46 10.97
N LYS A 120 20.23 1.42 11.25
CA LYS A 120 20.12 2.74 10.62
C LYS A 120 20.21 2.49 9.11
N ASP A 121 19.09 2.59 8.42
CA ASP A 121 19.09 2.83 6.99
C ASP A 121 18.65 4.29 6.77
N PRO A 122 19.60 5.25 6.88
CA PRO A 122 19.30 6.67 6.76
C PRO A 122 18.88 7.08 5.33
N ASP A 123 18.91 6.18 4.35
CA ASP A 123 18.90 6.54 2.93
C ASP A 123 17.56 6.24 2.19
N LEU A 124 16.54 5.71 2.87
CA LEU A 124 15.29 5.27 2.23
C LEU A 124 14.13 6.27 2.26
N SER A 125 14.39 7.57 2.48
CA SER A 125 13.31 8.56 2.35
C SER A 125 13.33 9.20 0.96
N PHE A 126 12.59 8.61 0.01
CA PHE A 126 12.29 9.27 -1.27
C PHE A 126 11.73 10.69 -1.07
N SER A 127 11.15 10.99 0.10
CA SER A 127 10.67 12.34 0.43
C SER A 127 11.77 13.41 0.47
N GLN A 128 13.02 13.03 0.70
CA GLN A 128 14.18 13.92 0.81
C GLN A 128 15.03 13.97 -0.47
N MET A 129 14.75 13.07 -1.42
CA MET A 129 15.51 12.94 -2.66
C MET A 129 14.95 13.84 -3.77
N THR A 130 15.83 14.26 -4.66
CA THR A 130 15.46 14.88 -5.95
C THR A 130 14.80 13.84 -6.85
N ASP A 131 14.03 14.33 -7.82
CA ASP A 131 13.34 13.46 -8.79
C ASP A 131 14.36 12.65 -9.60
N GLU A 132 15.51 13.24 -9.93
CA GLU A 132 16.61 12.59 -10.63
C GLU A 132 17.24 11.47 -9.80
N GLU A 133 17.49 11.70 -8.51
CA GLU A 133 18.04 10.67 -7.62
C GLU A 133 17.08 9.48 -7.49
N ILE A 134 15.77 9.73 -7.33
CA ILE A 134 14.75 8.69 -7.28
C ILE A 134 14.76 7.86 -8.57
N VAL A 135 14.80 8.51 -9.74
CA VAL A 135 14.86 7.80 -11.03
C VAL A 135 16.09 6.93 -11.15
N GLN A 136 17.26 7.41 -10.70
CA GLN A 136 18.49 6.62 -10.74
C GLN A 136 18.40 5.39 -9.86
N ASP A 137 17.85 5.51 -8.65
CA ASP A 137 17.72 4.37 -7.74
C ASP A 137 16.69 3.36 -8.23
N LEU A 138 15.55 3.82 -8.76
CA LEU A 138 14.58 2.94 -9.41
C LEU A 138 15.22 2.16 -10.57
N LYS A 139 16.04 2.81 -11.41
CA LYS A 139 16.76 2.12 -12.49
C LYS A 139 17.73 1.06 -11.95
N LYS A 140 18.45 1.33 -10.85
CA LYS A 140 19.36 0.35 -10.22
C LYS A 140 18.62 -0.89 -9.73
N MET A 141 17.44 -0.71 -9.13
CA MET A 141 16.62 -1.80 -8.56
C MET A 141 15.81 -2.58 -9.61
N ALA A 142 15.51 -1.97 -10.76
CA ALA A 142 14.66 -2.55 -11.77
C ALA A 142 15.31 -3.71 -12.55
N ASP A 143 14.47 -4.64 -13.01
CA ASP A 143 14.86 -5.66 -13.99
C ASP A 143 15.43 -4.95 -15.24
N PRO A 144 16.59 -5.37 -15.76
CA PRO A 144 17.18 -4.78 -16.96
C PRO A 144 16.23 -4.71 -18.16
N LYS A 145 15.30 -5.67 -18.29
CA LYS A 145 14.32 -5.74 -19.39
C LYS A 145 13.21 -4.70 -19.29
N THR A 146 12.99 -4.11 -18.11
CA THR A 146 11.92 -3.13 -17.88
C THR A 146 12.44 -1.74 -17.51
N ARG A 147 13.76 -1.57 -17.38
CA ARG A 147 14.40 -0.32 -16.93
C ARG A 147 14.09 0.89 -17.82
N GLU A 148 13.88 0.68 -19.11
CA GLU A 148 13.57 1.76 -20.07
C GLU A 148 12.28 2.52 -19.74
N VAL A 149 11.36 1.92 -18.96
CA VAL A 149 10.12 2.59 -18.53
C VAL A 149 10.39 3.88 -17.75
N TYR A 150 11.53 3.96 -17.05
CA TYR A 150 11.93 5.15 -16.28
C TYR A 150 12.53 6.26 -17.15
N GLU A 151 12.59 6.06 -18.47
CA GLU A 151 12.94 7.11 -19.44
C GLU A 151 11.70 7.74 -20.05
N PHE A 152 10.51 7.17 -19.80
CA PHE A 152 9.24 7.69 -20.30
C PHE A 152 8.68 8.77 -19.35
N PRO A 153 8.72 10.07 -19.73
CA PRO A 153 8.42 11.15 -18.79
C PRO A 153 7.02 11.10 -18.17
N PRO A 154 5.94 10.76 -18.90
CA PRO A 154 4.61 10.67 -18.29
C PRO A 154 4.53 9.62 -17.18
N PHE A 155 5.24 8.50 -17.31
CA PHE A 155 5.27 7.48 -16.26
C PHE A 155 6.04 7.96 -15.03
N VAL A 156 7.19 8.58 -15.23
CA VAL A 156 8.02 9.12 -14.14
C VAL A 156 7.30 10.26 -13.39
N GLN A 157 6.69 11.19 -14.12
CA GLN A 157 5.91 12.31 -13.56
C GLN A 157 4.71 11.83 -12.74
N MET A 158 4.12 10.69 -13.14
CA MET A 158 3.08 10.04 -12.36
C MET A 158 3.64 9.31 -11.13
N LEU A 159 4.74 8.55 -11.28
CA LEU A 159 5.27 7.66 -10.25
C LEU A 159 5.98 8.39 -9.10
N ILE A 160 6.77 9.42 -9.39
CA ILE A 160 7.58 10.08 -8.35
C ILE A 160 6.71 10.68 -7.21
N PRO A 161 5.64 11.45 -7.50
CA PRO A 161 4.78 11.97 -6.44
C PRO A 161 4.19 10.86 -5.55
N MET A 162 3.90 9.69 -6.14
CA MET A 162 3.40 8.52 -5.41
C MET A 162 4.44 8.00 -4.41
N LEU A 163 5.67 7.79 -4.88
CA LEU A 163 6.77 7.30 -4.05
C LEU A 163 7.11 8.27 -2.92
N LYS A 164 7.10 9.57 -3.20
CA LYS A 164 7.33 10.62 -2.19
C LYS A 164 6.25 10.63 -1.11
N ALA A 165 4.98 10.51 -1.49
CA ALA A 165 3.86 10.43 -0.56
C ALA A 165 3.96 9.21 0.37
N ASP A 166 4.44 8.08 -0.15
CA ASP A 166 4.51 6.81 0.58
C ASP A 166 5.79 6.68 1.45
N ALA A 167 6.83 7.48 1.19
CA ALA A 167 8.11 7.47 1.90
C ALA A 167 8.14 8.36 3.17
N LEU A 168 7.04 9.06 3.47
CA LEU A 168 6.90 9.93 4.64
C LEU A 168 6.50 9.10 5.87
N VAL A 169 7.49 8.46 6.51
CA VAL A 169 7.36 7.69 7.76
C VAL A 169 8.53 7.95 8.69
#